data_AF-A0A0F6ZLM4-F1
#
_entry.id   AF-A0A0F6ZLM4-F1
#
_cell.length_a   1.000
_cell.length_b   1.000
_cell.length_c   1.000
_cell.angle_alpha   90.00
_cell.angle_beta   90.00
_cell.angle_gamma   90.00
#
_symmetry.space_group_name_H-M   'P 1'
#
loop_
_entity.id
_entity.type
_entity.pdbx_description
1 polymer ?
#
loop_
_entity_poly.entity_id
_entity_poly.type
_entity_poly.pdbx_seq_one_letter_code
_entity_poly.pdbx_strand_id
1 'polypeptide(L)'
;MKILSGKELAKIETEKLKKELEDMQLVRKPILSIVQVGDNPASNKYIAAKLRKCEEVGIEGRLHKFKETISQNGLLKKLDIINEESDGIIIQLPLPDHIPTQVILDAVPFEKDVDGLTSRNEFKLYNDSDQKYFVPATARAVLEIMDHYNVNYKENVKVCVVGRSHVVGKPLAHIIKKQGADVATFNERTGVKGVESGDVVIVAIGVANHIKAENIKEGAVVIDVGTNLDGNLSKELYGDVDFESVKEKASAITPVPGGVGPMTVVCLLKNLVDAIK
;
A
#
# COMPACT_ATOMS: atom_id res chain seq x y z
N MET A 1 -3.47 17.57 -18.67
CA MET A 1 -3.32 16.41 -17.76
C MET A 1 -4.14 16.62 -16.49
N LYS A 2 -4.85 15.58 -16.01
CA LYS A 2 -5.61 15.55 -14.74
C LYS A 2 -4.73 15.05 -13.60
N ILE A 3 -4.80 15.69 -12.43
CA ILE A 3 -4.11 15.20 -11.22
C ILE A 3 -5.04 14.25 -10.46
N LEU A 4 -4.55 13.05 -10.17
CA LEU A 4 -5.23 12.02 -9.40
C LEU A 4 -4.83 12.17 -7.92
N SER A 5 -5.48 13.12 -7.23
CA SER A 5 -5.13 13.52 -5.85
C SER A 5 -5.61 12.49 -4.82
N GLY A 6 -4.72 11.57 -4.43
CA GLY A 6 -5.04 10.67 -3.32
C GLY A 6 -5.15 11.38 -1.97
N LYS A 7 -4.59 12.59 -1.81
CA LYS A 7 -4.84 13.44 -0.63
C LYS A 7 -6.30 13.89 -0.52
N GLU A 8 -6.91 14.29 -1.64
CA GLU A 8 -8.33 14.66 -1.68
C GLU A 8 -9.22 13.45 -1.39
N LEU A 9 -8.94 12.32 -2.07
CA LEU A 9 -9.68 11.09 -1.82
C LEU A 9 -9.53 10.60 -0.38
N ALA A 10 -8.32 10.66 0.18
CA ALA A 10 -8.07 10.26 1.56
C ALA A 10 -8.91 11.06 2.55
N LYS A 11 -9.13 12.36 2.32
CA LYS A 11 -10.01 13.17 3.14
C LYS A 11 -11.46 12.66 3.06
N ILE A 12 -11.96 12.40 1.86
CA ILE A 12 -13.32 11.90 1.63
C ILE A 12 -13.51 10.54 2.31
N GLU A 13 -12.60 9.61 2.09
CA GLU A 13 -12.67 8.25 2.63
C GLU A 13 -12.45 8.21 4.14
N THR A 14 -11.66 9.14 4.70
CA THR A 14 -11.53 9.28 6.16
C THR A 14 -12.88 9.64 6.81
N GLU A 15 -13.63 10.59 6.23
CA GLU A 15 -14.94 10.98 6.77
C GLU A 15 -15.98 9.86 6.64
N LYS A 16 -15.95 9.11 5.52
CA LYS A 16 -16.79 7.91 5.37
C LYS A 16 -16.46 6.86 6.43
N LEU A 17 -15.17 6.63 6.68
CA LEU A 17 -14.71 5.63 7.66
C LEU A 17 -15.09 6.01 9.09
N LYS A 18 -15.02 7.29 9.47
CA LYS A 18 -15.52 7.79 10.76
C LYS A 18 -16.99 7.45 10.93
N LYS A 19 -17.81 7.82 9.95
CA LYS A 19 -19.24 7.57 9.98
C LYS A 19 -19.55 6.08 10.09
N GLU A 20 -18.86 5.25 9.32
CA GLU A 20 -19.01 3.80 9.36
C GLU A 20 -18.68 3.23 10.75
N LEU A 21 -17.59 3.68 11.38
CA LEU A 21 -17.23 3.29 12.74
C LEU A 21 -18.25 3.74 13.79
N GLU A 22 -18.81 4.95 13.64
CA GLU A 22 -19.89 5.46 14.50
C GLU A 22 -21.16 4.60 14.36
N ASP A 23 -21.53 4.25 13.13
CA ASP A 23 -22.71 3.45 12.81
C ASP A 23 -22.59 1.99 13.34
N MET A 24 -21.38 1.47 13.53
CA MET A 24 -21.14 0.11 14.06
C MET A 24 -21.46 -0.05 15.56
N GLN A 25 -21.60 1.04 16.34
CA GLN A 25 -21.93 1.02 17.78
C GLN A 25 -21.09 0.03 18.61
N LEU A 26 -19.78 -0.01 18.37
CA LEU A 26 -18.86 -0.95 19.03
C LEU A 26 -18.74 -0.69 20.54
N VAL A 27 -18.62 -1.77 21.31
CA VAL A 27 -18.47 -1.72 22.79
C VAL A 27 -17.17 -1.04 23.23
N ARG A 28 -16.12 -1.14 22.39
CA ARG A 28 -14.83 -0.45 22.57
C ARG A 28 -14.30 0.03 21.23
N LYS A 29 -13.35 0.95 21.26
CA LYS A 29 -12.59 1.33 20.05
C LYS A 29 -11.86 0.11 19.48
N PRO A 30 -11.84 -0.07 18.14
CA PRO A 30 -10.95 -1.03 17.51
C PRO A 30 -9.49 -0.70 17.83
N ILE A 31 -8.66 -1.73 17.96
CA ILE A 31 -7.24 -1.59 18.29
C ILE A 31 -6.39 -2.03 17.10
N LEU A 32 -5.62 -1.10 16.56
CA LEU A 32 -4.56 -1.37 15.58
C LEU A 32 -3.20 -1.41 16.28
N SER A 33 -2.54 -2.56 16.27
CA SER A 33 -1.18 -2.68 16.80
C SER A 33 -0.13 -2.67 15.69
N ILE A 34 0.83 -1.77 15.83
CA ILE A 34 1.97 -1.62 14.94
C ILE A 34 3.21 -2.14 15.65
N VAL A 35 3.84 -3.16 15.09
CA VAL A 35 5.05 -3.79 15.63
C VAL A 35 6.27 -3.27 14.90
N GLN A 36 7.18 -2.63 15.62
CA GLN A 36 8.42 -2.09 15.09
C GLN A 36 9.62 -2.75 15.76
N VAL A 37 10.59 -3.18 14.97
CA VAL A 37 11.90 -3.66 15.47
C VAL A 37 12.99 -2.70 14.97
N GLY A 38 13.81 -2.20 15.89
CA GLY A 38 14.83 -1.19 15.59
C GLY A 38 14.26 0.23 15.56
N ASP A 39 14.98 1.14 14.89
CA ASP A 39 14.66 2.58 14.89
C ASP A 39 14.95 3.26 13.55
N ASN A 40 14.34 2.75 12.48
CA ASN A 40 14.50 3.33 11.15
C ASN A 40 13.74 4.68 11.03
N PRO A 41 14.41 5.81 10.70
CA PRO A 41 13.77 7.13 10.60
C PRO A 41 12.65 7.22 9.56
N ALA A 42 12.77 6.52 8.44
CA ALA A 42 11.72 6.48 7.42
C ALA A 42 10.47 5.75 7.95
N SER A 43 10.66 4.60 8.62
CA SER A 43 9.57 3.87 9.27
C SER A 43 8.86 4.71 10.32
N ASN A 44 9.60 5.45 11.16
CA ASN A 44 9.02 6.31 12.20
C ASN A 44 8.03 7.35 11.66
N LYS A 45 8.32 7.96 10.49
CA LYS A 45 7.41 8.92 9.85
C LYS A 45 6.09 8.25 9.43
N TYR A 46 6.17 7.06 8.83
CA TYR A 46 4.98 6.30 8.41
C TYR A 46 4.17 5.80 9.60
N ILE A 47 4.82 5.28 10.65
CA ILE A 47 4.16 4.89 11.89
C ILE A 47 3.41 6.07 12.50
N ALA A 48 4.06 7.23 12.61
CA ALA A 48 3.42 8.42 13.16
C ALA A 48 2.20 8.87 12.33
N ALA A 49 2.25 8.71 11.00
CA ALA A 49 1.10 8.98 10.13
C ALA A 49 -0.04 7.99 10.37
N LYS A 50 0.26 6.68 10.50
CA LYS A 50 -0.73 5.65 10.83
C LYS A 50 -1.41 5.93 12.18
N LEU A 51 -0.64 6.22 13.23
CA LEU A 51 -1.17 6.52 14.56
C LEU A 51 -2.06 7.77 14.57
N ARG A 52 -1.62 8.87 13.93
CA ARG A 52 -2.45 10.08 13.79
C ARG A 52 -3.77 9.79 13.07
N LYS A 53 -3.73 8.98 12.01
CA LYS A 53 -4.95 8.64 11.26
C LYS A 53 -5.86 7.73 12.07
N CYS A 54 -5.33 6.82 12.89
CA CYS A 54 -6.13 6.03 13.84
C CYS A 54 -6.90 6.94 14.79
N GLU A 55 -6.20 7.87 15.44
CA GLU A 55 -6.81 8.84 16.35
C GLU A 55 -7.89 9.67 15.66
N GLU A 56 -7.60 10.16 14.45
CA GLU A 56 -8.54 10.94 13.64
C GLU A 56 -9.85 10.18 13.37
N VAL A 57 -9.80 8.87 13.10
CA VAL A 57 -11.01 8.08 12.78
C VAL A 57 -11.65 7.39 13.99
N GLY A 58 -11.09 7.54 15.19
CA GLY A 58 -11.62 6.91 16.41
C GLY A 58 -11.13 5.47 16.66
N ILE A 59 -10.03 5.06 16.02
CA ILE A 59 -9.33 3.78 16.26
C ILE A 59 -8.22 4.00 17.28
N GLU A 60 -8.02 3.05 18.18
CA GLU A 60 -6.90 3.03 19.12
C GLU A 60 -5.65 2.47 18.44
N GLY A 61 -4.68 3.33 18.12
CA GLY A 61 -3.39 2.91 17.58
C GLY A 61 -2.36 2.63 18.68
N ARG A 62 -1.80 1.42 18.73
CA ARG A 62 -0.74 1.02 19.67
C ARG A 62 0.58 0.76 18.96
N LEU A 63 1.67 1.39 19.41
CA LEU A 63 3.01 1.11 18.91
C LEU A 63 3.76 0.20 19.88
N HIS A 64 4.18 -0.97 19.39
CA HIS A 64 5.03 -1.91 20.10
C HIS A 64 6.44 -1.85 19.51
N LYS A 65 7.32 -1.09 20.14
CA LYS A 65 8.70 -0.90 19.69
C LYS A 65 9.66 -1.82 20.43
N PHE A 66 10.43 -2.59 19.68
CA PHE A 66 11.43 -3.52 20.17
C PHE A 66 12.83 -3.12 19.71
N LYS A 67 13.84 -3.51 20.49
CA LYS A 67 15.25 -3.31 20.12
C LYS A 67 15.58 -4.14 18.89
N GLU A 68 16.47 -3.63 18.05
CA GLU A 68 17.01 -4.36 16.89
C GLU A 68 17.59 -5.73 17.29
N THR A 69 18.17 -5.84 18.48
CA THR A 69 18.76 -7.08 19.01
C THR A 69 17.75 -8.14 19.49
N ILE A 70 16.43 -7.90 19.36
CA ILE A 70 15.42 -8.91 19.72
C ILE A 70 15.60 -10.16 18.85
N SER A 71 15.49 -11.34 19.47
CA SER A 71 15.52 -12.61 18.73
C SER A 71 14.16 -12.89 18.09
N GLN A 72 14.14 -13.71 17.03
CA GLN A 72 12.90 -14.19 16.41
C GLN A 72 11.93 -14.77 17.45
N ASN A 73 12.40 -15.70 18.31
CA ASN A 73 11.57 -16.31 19.35
C ASN A 73 11.08 -15.30 20.39
N GLY A 74 11.90 -14.29 20.71
CA GLY A 74 11.49 -13.20 21.60
C GLY A 74 10.36 -12.37 21.00
N LEU A 75 10.44 -12.07 19.70
CA LEU A 75 9.42 -11.32 18.98
C LEU A 75 8.12 -12.12 18.84
N LEU A 76 8.18 -13.42 18.51
CA LEU A 76 7.01 -14.29 18.42
C LEU A 76 6.23 -14.34 19.75
N LYS A 77 6.92 -14.52 20.88
CA LYS A 77 6.28 -14.47 22.22
C LYS A 77 5.61 -13.14 22.53
N LYS A 78 6.12 -12.04 21.98
CA LYS A 78 5.49 -10.72 22.12
C LYS A 78 4.28 -10.59 21.21
N LEU A 79 4.33 -11.15 20.01
CA LEU A 79 3.18 -11.21 19.10
C LEU A 79 2.00 -11.98 19.68
N ASP A 80 2.23 -13.05 20.45
CA ASP A 80 1.13 -13.78 21.11
C ASP A 80 0.32 -12.85 22.04
N ILE A 81 1.01 -12.03 22.83
CA ILE A 81 0.36 -11.07 23.75
C ILE A 81 -0.33 -9.96 22.96
N ILE A 82 0.35 -9.42 21.94
CA ILE A 82 -0.20 -8.35 21.11
C ILE A 82 -1.47 -8.85 20.41
N ASN A 83 -1.45 -10.07 19.89
CA ASN A 83 -2.59 -10.67 19.24
C ASN A 83 -3.84 -10.66 20.13
N GLU A 84 -3.75 -11.09 21.39
CA GLU A 84 -4.90 -11.11 22.31
C GLU A 84 -5.56 -9.73 22.46
N GLU A 85 -4.78 -8.65 22.38
CA GLU A 85 -5.25 -7.28 22.62
C GLU A 85 -5.64 -6.50 21.36
N SER A 86 -5.31 -7.00 20.17
CA SER A 86 -5.47 -6.27 18.90
C SER A 86 -6.63 -6.80 18.06
N ASP A 87 -7.23 -5.92 17.27
CA ASP A 87 -8.18 -6.27 16.20
C ASP A 87 -7.50 -6.33 14.83
N GLY A 88 -6.39 -5.60 14.67
CA GLY A 88 -5.51 -5.70 13.50
C GLY A 88 -4.05 -5.51 13.89
N ILE A 89 -3.16 -6.21 13.21
CA ILE A 89 -1.72 -6.17 13.48
C ILE A 89 -0.97 -5.85 12.20
N ILE A 90 0.04 -4.99 12.32
CA ILE A 90 0.98 -4.68 11.24
C ILE A 90 2.39 -4.92 11.74
N ILE A 91 3.18 -5.64 10.96
CA ILE A 91 4.62 -5.74 11.14
C ILE A 91 5.26 -4.65 10.29
N GLN A 92 5.84 -3.63 10.93
CA GLN A 92 6.50 -2.56 10.21
C GLN A 92 7.82 -3.07 9.62
N LEU A 93 7.88 -3.09 8.29
CA LEU A 93 9.06 -3.45 7.51
C LEU A 93 9.98 -2.25 7.25
N PRO A 94 11.29 -2.48 6.98
CA PRO A 94 11.97 -3.79 7.05
C PRO A 94 12.24 -4.24 8.49
N LEU A 95 12.26 -5.55 8.70
CA LEU A 95 12.81 -6.16 9.92
C LEU A 95 14.34 -6.29 9.78
N PRO A 96 15.08 -6.40 10.90
CA PRO A 96 16.51 -6.70 10.87
C PRO A 96 16.83 -8.02 10.16
N ASP A 97 17.98 -8.10 9.50
CA ASP A 97 18.37 -9.23 8.64
C ASP A 97 18.40 -10.59 9.36
N HIS A 98 18.67 -10.62 10.67
CA HIS A 98 18.67 -11.87 11.45
C HIS A 98 17.28 -12.40 11.79
N ILE A 99 16.22 -11.67 11.45
CA ILE A 99 14.82 -12.07 11.66
C ILE A 99 14.20 -12.45 10.32
N PRO A 100 13.88 -13.73 10.08
CA PRO A 100 13.17 -14.15 8.88
C PRO A 100 11.80 -13.46 8.79
N THR A 101 11.67 -12.53 7.85
CA THR A 101 10.50 -11.63 7.77
C THR A 101 9.19 -12.42 7.62
N GLN A 102 9.15 -13.41 6.73
CA GLN A 102 7.93 -14.18 6.47
C GLN A 102 7.48 -14.98 7.71
N VAL A 103 8.41 -15.46 8.53
CA VAL A 103 8.06 -16.19 9.77
C VAL A 103 7.31 -15.28 10.75
N ILE A 104 7.70 -14.01 10.82
CA ILE A 104 7.04 -13.02 11.68
C ILE A 104 5.71 -12.57 11.08
N LEU A 105 5.64 -12.37 9.77
CA LEU A 105 4.39 -12.05 9.08
C LEU A 105 3.36 -13.18 9.27
N ASP A 106 3.73 -14.43 9.04
CA ASP A 106 2.85 -15.60 9.15
C ASP A 106 2.41 -15.92 10.59
N ALA A 107 3.06 -15.33 11.59
CA ALA A 107 2.63 -15.41 12.98
C ALA A 107 1.45 -14.48 13.31
N VAL A 108 1.17 -13.48 12.46
CA VAL A 108 -0.04 -12.66 12.59
C VAL A 108 -1.25 -13.51 12.22
N PRO A 109 -2.28 -13.60 13.07
CA PRO A 109 -3.49 -14.32 12.71
C PRO A 109 -4.13 -13.72 11.47
N PHE A 110 -4.59 -14.59 10.59
CA PHE A 110 -5.12 -14.24 9.29
C PHE A 110 -6.26 -13.21 9.38
N GLU A 111 -7.14 -13.35 10.37
CA GLU A 111 -8.29 -12.48 10.60
C GLU A 111 -7.88 -11.06 11.02
N LYS A 112 -6.61 -10.87 11.44
CA LYS A 112 -6.03 -9.60 11.90
C LYS A 112 -4.91 -9.09 10.98
N ASP A 113 -4.64 -9.77 9.87
CA ASP A 113 -3.63 -9.40 8.87
C ASP A 113 -4.13 -8.28 7.96
N VAL A 114 -4.31 -7.10 8.56
CA VAL A 114 -4.88 -5.93 7.87
C VAL A 114 -3.95 -5.35 6.79
N ASP A 115 -2.68 -5.75 6.76
CA ASP A 115 -1.75 -5.40 5.68
C ASP A 115 -1.74 -6.45 4.55
N GLY A 116 -2.35 -7.62 4.78
CA GLY A 116 -2.55 -8.66 3.78
C GLY A 116 -1.26 -9.38 3.34
N LEU A 117 -0.27 -9.49 4.23
CA LEU A 117 1.08 -9.96 3.91
C LEU A 117 1.42 -11.35 4.45
N THR A 118 0.51 -12.01 5.16
CA THR A 118 0.66 -13.42 5.52
C THR A 118 0.59 -14.29 4.27
N SER A 119 1.36 -15.39 4.25
CA SER A 119 1.33 -16.40 3.19
C SER A 119 -0.10 -16.94 2.99
N ARG A 120 -0.89 -17.05 4.07
CA ARG A 120 -2.29 -17.48 4.00
C ARG A 120 -3.17 -16.46 3.27
N ASN A 121 -2.96 -15.17 3.51
CA ASN A 121 -3.66 -14.11 2.81
C ASN A 121 -3.29 -14.05 1.33
N GLU A 122 -1.99 -14.14 1.02
CA GLU A 122 -1.53 -14.23 -0.37
C GLU A 122 -2.12 -15.44 -1.09
N PHE A 123 -2.11 -16.61 -0.44
CA PHE A 123 -2.69 -17.82 -1.01
C PHE A 123 -4.15 -17.61 -1.38
N LYS A 124 -4.95 -16.97 -0.51
CA LYS A 124 -6.36 -16.69 -0.80
C LYS A 124 -6.53 -15.69 -1.94
N LEU A 125 -5.75 -14.62 -1.94
CA LEU A 125 -5.78 -13.59 -2.99
C LEU A 125 -5.48 -14.20 -4.36
N TYR A 126 -4.39 -14.95 -4.49
CA TYR A 126 -3.94 -15.48 -5.78
C TYR A 126 -4.71 -16.70 -6.26
N ASN A 127 -5.38 -17.43 -5.36
CA ASN A 127 -6.32 -18.50 -5.74
C ASN A 127 -7.76 -18.00 -5.92
N ASP A 128 -7.99 -16.68 -5.89
CA ASP A 128 -9.31 -16.10 -6.09
C ASP A 128 -10.37 -16.68 -5.15
N SER A 129 -9.99 -16.90 -3.89
CA SER A 129 -10.85 -17.56 -2.91
C SER A 129 -12.14 -16.78 -2.67
N ASP A 130 -13.27 -17.49 -2.59
CA ASP A 130 -14.55 -16.92 -2.15
C ASP A 130 -14.54 -16.54 -0.65
N GLN A 131 -13.55 -17.02 0.11
CA GLN A 131 -13.38 -16.65 1.50
C GLN A 131 -12.80 -15.24 1.60
N LYS A 132 -13.22 -14.50 2.63
CA LYS A 132 -12.64 -13.19 3.00
C LYS A 132 -11.11 -13.28 3.05
N TYR A 133 -10.45 -12.27 2.46
CA TYR A 133 -9.02 -11.97 2.49
C TYR A 133 -8.82 -10.45 2.35
N PHE A 134 -7.64 -9.97 2.68
CA PHE A 134 -7.28 -8.55 2.63
C PHE A 134 -6.43 -8.27 1.39
N VAL A 135 -6.85 -7.30 0.58
CA VAL A 135 -5.95 -6.75 -0.46
C VAL A 135 -4.91 -5.87 0.25
N PRO A 136 -3.61 -6.00 -0.06
CA PRO A 136 -2.58 -5.17 0.55
C PRO A 136 -2.93 -3.68 0.46
N ALA A 137 -2.73 -2.93 1.56
CA ALA A 137 -3.31 -1.60 1.72
C ALA A 137 -2.93 -0.63 0.59
N THR A 138 -1.69 -0.70 0.10
CA THR A 138 -1.23 0.12 -1.02
C THR A 138 -1.83 -0.31 -2.36
N ALA A 139 -1.98 -1.62 -2.61
CA ALA A 139 -2.69 -2.11 -3.80
C ALA A 139 -4.17 -1.68 -3.78
N ARG A 140 -4.82 -1.80 -2.62
CA ARG A 140 -6.20 -1.30 -2.42
C ARG A 140 -6.29 0.20 -2.69
N ALA A 141 -5.34 0.99 -2.20
CA ALA A 141 -5.28 2.43 -2.44
C ALA A 141 -5.20 2.79 -3.92
N VAL A 142 -4.38 2.07 -4.71
CA VAL A 142 -4.29 2.27 -6.16
C VAL A 142 -5.62 1.98 -6.85
N LEU A 143 -6.27 0.87 -6.51
CA LEU A 143 -7.58 0.50 -7.06
C LEU A 143 -8.64 1.56 -6.73
N GLU A 144 -8.71 1.99 -5.46
CA GLU A 144 -9.69 3.01 -5.04
C GLU A 144 -9.45 4.38 -5.69
N ILE A 145 -8.19 4.78 -5.91
CA ILE A 145 -7.87 6.00 -6.67
C ILE A 145 -8.35 5.87 -8.11
N MET A 146 -8.08 4.74 -8.76
CA MET A 146 -8.52 4.51 -10.14
C MET A 146 -10.05 4.51 -10.25
N ASP A 147 -10.74 3.83 -9.34
CA ASP A 147 -12.21 3.81 -9.29
C ASP A 147 -12.79 5.21 -9.07
N HIS A 148 -12.29 5.95 -8.08
CA HIS A 148 -12.78 7.29 -7.75
C HIS A 148 -12.66 8.26 -8.94
N TYR A 149 -11.56 8.18 -9.67
CA TYR A 149 -11.30 9.06 -10.81
C TYR A 149 -11.80 8.51 -12.15
N ASN A 150 -12.50 7.37 -12.15
CA ASN A 150 -13.02 6.65 -13.32
C ASN A 150 -11.94 6.29 -14.35
N VAL A 151 -10.77 5.87 -13.87
CA VAL A 151 -9.71 5.31 -14.73
C VAL A 151 -10.14 3.90 -15.13
N ASN A 152 -10.24 3.60 -16.42
CA ASN A 152 -10.52 2.24 -16.87
C ASN A 152 -9.26 1.37 -16.68
N TYR A 153 -9.38 0.32 -15.86
CA TYR A 153 -8.36 -0.72 -15.68
C TYR A 153 -8.97 -2.13 -15.83
N LYS A 154 -10.13 -2.25 -16.49
CA LYS A 154 -10.87 -3.51 -16.65
C LYS A 154 -10.74 -4.03 -18.08
N GLU A 155 -11.83 -4.19 -18.82
CA GLU A 155 -11.79 -4.73 -20.19
C GLU A 155 -11.25 -3.72 -21.22
N ASN A 156 -10.68 -4.26 -22.31
CA ASN A 156 -10.22 -3.52 -23.49
C ASN A 156 -9.20 -2.40 -23.20
N VAL A 157 -8.42 -2.55 -22.13
CA VAL A 157 -7.36 -1.61 -21.76
C VAL A 157 -6.08 -2.38 -21.46
N LYS A 158 -4.95 -1.82 -21.88
CA LYS A 158 -3.64 -2.36 -21.54
C LYS A 158 -3.07 -1.69 -20.31
N VAL A 159 -2.80 -2.48 -19.27
CA VAL A 159 -2.24 -2.01 -18.00
C VAL A 159 -0.82 -2.55 -17.84
N CYS A 160 0.16 -1.63 -17.81
CA CYS A 160 1.55 -1.95 -17.53
C CYS A 160 1.82 -1.77 -16.03
N VAL A 161 2.20 -2.86 -15.35
CA VAL A 161 2.60 -2.82 -13.93
C VAL A 161 4.11 -2.94 -13.82
N VAL A 162 4.77 -1.89 -13.36
CA VAL A 162 6.23 -1.83 -13.17
C VAL A 162 6.54 -2.02 -11.69
N GLY A 163 7.01 -3.21 -11.33
CA GLY A 163 7.27 -3.60 -9.95
C GLY A 163 6.76 -5.01 -9.65
N ARG A 164 7.45 -5.70 -8.73
CA ARG A 164 7.17 -7.12 -8.40
C ARG A 164 7.01 -7.38 -6.90
N SER A 165 6.82 -6.33 -6.12
CA SER A 165 6.64 -6.46 -4.67
C SER A 165 5.34 -7.16 -4.32
N HIS A 166 5.34 -7.84 -3.18
CA HIS A 166 4.17 -8.50 -2.60
C HIS A 166 3.10 -7.50 -2.12
N VAL A 167 3.50 -6.24 -1.89
CA VAL A 167 2.63 -5.17 -1.37
C VAL A 167 1.89 -4.41 -2.47
N VAL A 168 2.45 -4.36 -3.69
CA VAL A 168 1.91 -3.50 -4.77
C VAL A 168 1.90 -4.22 -6.12
N GLY A 169 3.07 -4.48 -6.70
CA GLY A 169 3.16 -4.88 -8.11
C GLY A 169 2.48 -6.21 -8.41
N LYS A 170 2.83 -7.26 -7.66
CA LYS A 170 2.26 -8.60 -7.83
C LYS A 170 0.74 -8.65 -7.56
N PRO A 171 0.20 -8.10 -6.45
CA PRO A 171 -1.24 -8.14 -6.21
C PRO A 171 -2.04 -7.31 -7.22
N LEU A 172 -1.55 -6.13 -7.64
CA LEU A 172 -2.24 -5.32 -8.66
C LEU A 172 -2.28 -6.01 -10.01
N ALA A 173 -1.16 -6.60 -10.46
CA ALA A 173 -1.13 -7.33 -11.72
C ALA A 173 -2.15 -8.47 -11.74
N HIS A 174 -2.26 -9.24 -10.65
CA HIS A 174 -3.25 -10.31 -10.51
C HIS A 174 -4.69 -9.79 -10.51
N ILE A 175 -5.01 -8.84 -9.63
CA ILE A 175 -6.37 -8.31 -9.48
C ILE A 175 -6.86 -7.67 -10.79
N ILE A 176 -6.01 -6.86 -11.42
CA ILE A 176 -6.36 -6.16 -12.66
C ILE A 176 -6.54 -7.15 -13.81
N LYS A 177 -5.71 -8.20 -13.89
CA LYS A 177 -5.86 -9.26 -14.91
C LYS A 177 -7.19 -9.99 -14.76
N LYS A 178 -7.59 -10.29 -13.52
CA LYS A 178 -8.89 -10.90 -13.21
C LYS A 178 -10.07 -10.05 -13.66
N GLN A 179 -9.94 -8.73 -13.66
CA GLN A 179 -10.97 -7.78 -14.12
C GLN A 179 -11.08 -7.70 -15.67
N GLY A 180 -10.29 -8.48 -16.42
CA GLY A 180 -10.37 -8.57 -17.87
C GLY A 180 -9.36 -7.70 -18.64
N ALA A 181 -8.43 -7.04 -17.96
CA ALA A 181 -7.42 -6.21 -18.62
C ALA A 181 -6.33 -7.02 -19.34
N ASP A 182 -5.71 -6.41 -20.35
CA ASP A 182 -4.42 -6.89 -20.85
C ASP A 182 -3.30 -6.37 -19.93
N VAL A 183 -2.72 -7.25 -19.11
CA VAL A 183 -1.70 -6.87 -18.12
C VAL A 183 -0.32 -7.30 -18.58
N ALA A 184 0.60 -6.34 -18.63
CA ALA A 184 2.02 -6.58 -18.86
C ALA A 184 2.82 -6.15 -17.62
N THR A 185 3.72 -7.01 -17.15
CA THR A 185 4.54 -6.73 -15.96
C THR A 185 5.99 -6.44 -16.33
N PHE A 186 6.58 -5.44 -15.69
CA PHE A 186 7.98 -5.02 -15.85
C PHE A 186 8.63 -4.87 -14.47
N ASN A 187 9.95 -4.83 -14.39
CA ASN A 187 10.68 -4.57 -13.15
C ASN A 187 12.09 -4.07 -13.43
N GLU A 188 12.80 -3.68 -12.37
CA GLU A 188 14.15 -3.14 -12.40
C GLU A 188 15.18 -4.09 -13.06
N ARG A 189 14.91 -5.41 -13.07
CA ARG A 189 15.81 -6.43 -13.64
C ARG A 189 15.53 -6.74 -15.11
N THR A 190 14.25 -6.79 -15.49
CA THR A 190 13.84 -7.01 -16.88
C THR A 190 13.90 -5.74 -17.73
N GLY A 191 14.01 -4.58 -17.06
CA GLY A 191 13.94 -3.27 -17.68
C GLY A 191 12.50 -2.81 -17.94
N VAL A 192 12.38 -1.57 -18.43
CA VAL A 192 11.12 -0.85 -18.61
C VAL A 192 10.77 -0.60 -20.09
N LYS A 193 11.48 -1.25 -21.02
CA LYS A 193 11.18 -1.19 -22.45
C LYS A 193 9.87 -1.92 -22.73
N GLY A 194 8.92 -1.28 -23.42
CA GLY A 194 7.59 -1.80 -23.70
C GLY A 194 6.50 -1.26 -22.77
N VAL A 195 6.88 -0.54 -21.69
CA VAL A 195 5.93 0.16 -20.81
C VAL A 195 5.10 1.17 -21.60
N GLU A 196 5.66 1.76 -22.66
CA GLU A 196 5.02 2.72 -23.56
C GLU A 196 3.86 2.14 -24.38
N SER A 197 3.59 0.84 -24.26
CA SER A 197 2.39 0.22 -24.84
C SER A 197 1.15 0.32 -23.96
N GLY A 198 1.30 0.68 -22.67
CA GLY A 198 0.20 0.74 -21.71
C GLY A 198 -0.66 1.99 -21.85
N ASP A 199 -1.97 1.81 -21.74
CA ASP A 199 -2.94 2.89 -21.57
C ASP A 199 -2.97 3.37 -20.10
N VAL A 200 -2.71 2.45 -19.17
CA VAL A 200 -2.48 2.73 -17.75
C VAL A 200 -1.12 2.17 -17.36
N VAL A 201 -0.30 2.97 -16.68
CA VAL A 201 1.02 2.57 -16.19
C VAL A 201 1.05 2.74 -14.67
N ILE A 202 1.25 1.65 -13.94
CA ILE A 202 1.38 1.65 -12.48
C ILE A 202 2.84 1.38 -12.14
N VAL A 203 3.49 2.28 -11.38
CA VAL A 203 4.92 2.21 -11.08
C VAL A 203 5.15 2.10 -9.58
N ALA A 204 5.85 1.05 -9.16
CA ALA A 204 6.11 0.72 -7.76
C ALA A 204 7.44 -0.05 -7.60
N ILE A 205 8.55 0.56 -8.01
CA ILE A 205 9.90 0.01 -7.97
C ILE A 205 10.80 0.64 -6.89
N GLY A 206 10.42 1.79 -6.32
CA GLY A 206 11.19 2.46 -5.28
C GLY A 206 12.53 3.02 -5.79
N VAL A 207 12.52 3.59 -6.99
CA VAL A 207 13.69 4.21 -7.62
C VAL A 207 13.27 5.56 -8.19
N ALA A 208 13.76 6.63 -7.57
CA ALA A 208 13.35 7.99 -7.91
C ALA A 208 13.56 8.32 -9.40
N ASN A 209 12.55 8.92 -10.03
CA ASN A 209 12.60 9.48 -11.40
C ASN A 209 13.10 8.48 -12.47
N HIS A 210 12.83 7.18 -12.27
CA HIS A 210 13.28 6.12 -13.17
C HIS A 210 12.44 6.05 -14.46
N ILE A 211 11.13 6.22 -14.35
CA ILE A 211 10.21 6.24 -15.50
C ILE A 211 10.13 7.66 -16.04
N LYS A 212 10.39 7.82 -17.34
CA LYS A 212 10.44 9.12 -18.02
C LYS A 212 9.46 9.20 -19.18
N ALA A 213 9.37 10.38 -19.79
CA ALA A 213 8.53 10.67 -20.96
C ALA A 213 8.64 9.61 -22.07
N GLU A 214 9.84 9.11 -22.38
CA GLU A 214 10.04 8.09 -23.42
C GLU A 214 9.39 6.73 -23.10
N ASN A 215 9.14 6.43 -21.83
CA ASN A 215 8.51 5.19 -21.38
C ASN A 215 6.98 5.28 -21.35
N ILE A 216 6.41 6.47 -21.60
CA ILE A 216 4.98 6.72 -21.47
C ILE A 216 4.34 6.97 -22.84
N LYS A 217 3.24 6.27 -23.09
CA LYS A 217 2.36 6.48 -24.25
C LYS A 217 1.68 7.85 -24.14
N GLU A 218 1.54 8.54 -25.26
CA GLU A 218 0.72 9.75 -25.34
C GLU A 218 -0.70 9.46 -24.87
N GLY A 219 -1.22 10.26 -23.93
CA GLY A 219 -2.55 10.10 -23.35
C GLY A 219 -2.68 8.99 -22.29
N ALA A 220 -1.61 8.31 -21.88
CA ALA A 220 -1.69 7.30 -20.83
C ALA A 220 -2.02 7.90 -19.45
N VAL A 221 -2.63 7.08 -18.59
CA VAL A 221 -2.80 7.36 -17.17
C VAL A 221 -1.63 6.77 -16.40
N VAL A 222 -1.02 7.54 -15.50
CA VAL A 222 0.14 7.12 -14.72
C VAL A 222 -0.19 7.10 -13.23
N ILE A 223 -0.02 5.95 -12.59
CA ILE A 223 -0.13 5.79 -11.13
C ILE A 223 1.27 5.58 -10.58
N ASP A 224 1.85 6.64 -10.05
CA ASP A 224 3.11 6.62 -9.33
C ASP A 224 2.88 6.29 -7.85
N VAL A 225 3.28 5.07 -7.48
CA VAL A 225 3.21 4.55 -6.11
C VAL A 225 4.52 4.82 -5.35
N GLY A 226 5.60 5.12 -6.07
CA GLY A 226 6.93 5.34 -5.51
C GLY A 226 6.94 6.44 -4.46
N THR A 227 7.75 6.26 -3.41
CA THR A 227 7.98 7.31 -2.42
C THR A 227 9.42 7.24 -1.97
N ASN A 228 10.24 8.07 -2.59
CA ASN A 228 11.69 8.11 -2.45
C ASN A 228 12.10 9.40 -1.74
N LEU A 229 13.08 9.32 -0.86
CA LEU A 229 13.73 10.49 -0.28
C LEU A 229 14.89 10.89 -1.18
N ASP A 230 15.07 12.20 -1.39
CA ASP A 230 16.30 12.71 -2.00
C ASP A 230 17.51 12.35 -1.13
N GLY A 231 18.53 11.77 -1.76
CA GLY A 231 19.77 11.39 -1.10
C GLY A 231 20.59 12.59 -0.62
N ASN A 232 20.29 13.81 -1.08
CA ASN A 232 21.05 15.01 -0.79
C ASN A 232 20.18 16.11 -0.16
N LEU A 233 20.08 16.09 1.18
CA LEU A 233 19.72 17.24 2.04
C LEU A 233 18.30 17.83 1.95
N SER A 234 17.52 17.58 0.89
CA SER A 234 16.12 18.01 0.82
C SER A 234 15.19 17.04 1.56
N LYS A 235 14.12 17.55 2.19
CA LYS A 235 13.04 16.71 2.77
C LYS A 235 11.97 16.34 1.74
N GLU A 236 12.27 16.56 0.47
CA GLU A 236 11.32 16.38 -0.62
C GLU A 236 11.16 14.90 -0.95
N LEU A 237 9.92 14.54 -1.31
CA LEU A 237 9.54 13.19 -1.67
C LEU A 237 9.37 13.13 -3.18
N TYR A 238 10.08 12.21 -3.80
CA TYR A 238 10.04 11.97 -5.23
C TYR A 238 9.36 10.63 -5.52
N GLY A 239 8.59 10.59 -6.59
CA GLY A 239 8.00 9.35 -7.09
C GLY A 239 9.00 8.52 -7.88
N ASP A 240 8.55 7.38 -8.38
CA ASP A 240 9.34 6.57 -9.32
C ASP A 240 9.30 7.14 -10.75
N VAL A 241 8.40 8.08 -11.01
CA VAL A 241 8.20 8.76 -12.29
C VAL A 241 8.78 10.17 -12.23
N ASP A 242 9.54 10.54 -13.26
CA ASP A 242 9.93 11.93 -13.49
C ASP A 242 8.70 12.72 -13.93
N PHE A 243 8.02 13.29 -12.93
CA PHE A 243 6.75 14.01 -13.08
C PHE A 243 6.85 15.12 -14.12
N GLU A 244 7.92 15.92 -14.09
CA GLU A 244 8.09 17.05 -15.00
C GLU A 244 8.27 16.60 -16.45
N SER A 245 8.96 15.48 -16.68
CA SER A 245 9.08 14.93 -18.03
C SER A 245 7.77 14.32 -18.55
N VAL A 246 6.98 13.69 -17.67
CA VAL A 246 5.79 12.91 -18.05
C VAL A 246 4.53 13.77 -18.15
N LYS A 247 4.49 14.92 -17.47
CA LYS A 247 3.25 15.72 -17.31
C LYS A 247 2.60 16.19 -18.63
N GLU A 248 3.41 16.37 -19.67
CA GLU A 248 2.92 16.84 -20.98
C GLU A 248 2.37 15.69 -21.85
N LYS A 249 2.76 14.44 -21.57
CA LYS A 249 2.27 13.25 -22.30
C LYS A 249 1.08 12.58 -21.63
N ALA A 250 1.07 12.52 -20.30
CA ALA A 250 0.05 11.77 -19.58
C ALA A 250 -1.31 12.49 -19.63
N SER A 251 -2.39 11.73 -19.82
CA SER A 251 -3.74 12.27 -19.68
C SER A 251 -4.08 12.51 -18.20
N ALA A 252 -3.57 11.66 -17.31
CA ALA A 252 -3.67 11.82 -15.86
C ALA A 252 -2.48 11.22 -15.12
N ILE A 253 -2.16 11.77 -13.94
CA ILE A 253 -1.07 11.25 -13.10
C ILE A 253 -1.37 11.41 -11.60
N THR A 254 -0.96 10.46 -10.76
CA THR A 254 -0.89 10.68 -9.31
C THR A 254 0.37 11.46 -8.93
N PRO A 255 0.26 12.55 -8.14
CA PRO A 255 1.43 13.32 -7.74
C PRO A 255 2.21 12.62 -6.62
N VAL A 256 3.51 12.90 -6.50
CA VAL A 256 4.29 12.53 -5.32
C VAL A 256 4.99 13.78 -4.80
N PRO A 257 4.73 14.21 -3.55
CA PRO A 257 3.78 13.65 -2.58
C PRO A 257 2.31 13.96 -2.91
N GLY A 258 1.38 13.27 -2.23
CA GLY A 258 -0.06 13.56 -2.30
C GLY A 258 -0.88 12.61 -3.17
N GLY A 259 -0.25 11.65 -3.83
CA GLY A 259 -0.86 10.57 -4.60
C GLY A 259 -1.23 9.38 -3.71
N VAL A 260 -0.58 8.23 -3.91
CA VAL A 260 -0.99 6.95 -3.29
C VAL A 260 -0.78 6.92 -1.77
N GLY A 261 0.31 7.50 -1.25
CA GLY A 261 0.70 7.40 0.17
C GLY A 261 -0.40 7.77 1.19
N PRO A 262 -1.07 8.95 1.07
CA PRO A 262 -2.20 9.29 1.94
C PRO A 262 -3.32 8.25 1.93
N MET A 263 -3.62 7.65 0.77
CA MET A 263 -4.65 6.63 0.63
C MET A 263 -4.24 5.30 1.24
N THR A 264 -2.96 4.92 1.18
CA THR A 264 -2.47 3.68 1.81
C THR A 264 -2.86 3.60 3.28
N VAL A 265 -2.71 4.71 4.03
CA VAL A 265 -3.07 4.72 5.46
C VAL A 265 -4.58 4.58 5.66
N VAL A 266 -5.40 5.20 4.81
CA VAL A 266 -6.86 5.07 4.89
C VAL A 266 -7.30 3.65 4.53
N CYS A 267 -6.79 3.08 3.45
CA CYS A 267 -7.11 1.71 3.02
C CYS A 267 -6.68 0.64 4.03
N LEU A 268 -5.59 0.89 4.76
CA LEU A 268 -5.19 0.06 5.90
C LEU A 268 -6.25 0.04 7.00
N LEU A 269 -6.79 1.21 7.36
CA LEU A 269 -7.86 1.28 8.36
C LEU A 269 -9.19 0.74 7.84
N LYS A 270 -9.44 0.86 6.53
CA LYS A 270 -10.57 0.17 5.89
C LYS A 270 -10.41 -1.36 5.97
N ASN A 271 -9.20 -1.89 5.79
CA ASN A 271 -8.93 -3.32 6.02
C ASN A 271 -9.20 -3.72 7.48
N LEU A 272 -8.83 -2.89 8.45
CA LEU A 272 -9.16 -3.13 9.87
C LEU A 272 -10.68 -3.11 10.12
N VAL A 273 -11.39 -2.13 9.58
CA VAL A 273 -12.85 -2.07 9.69
C VAL A 273 -13.49 -3.29 9.03
N ASP A 274 -12.99 -3.69 7.86
CA ASP A 274 -13.43 -4.91 7.21
C ASP A 274 -13.12 -6.13 8.06
N ALA A 275 -12.00 -6.20 8.79
CA ALA A 275 -11.66 -7.31 9.67
C ALA A 275 -12.65 -7.52 10.83
N ILE A 276 -13.13 -6.42 11.41
CA ILE A 276 -14.02 -6.44 12.60
C ILE A 276 -15.52 -6.45 12.27
N LYS A 277 -15.88 -6.34 10.98
CA LYS A 277 -17.22 -6.66 10.46
C LYS A 277 -17.42 -8.17 10.34
#